data_AF-A0A835TFD4-F1
#
_entry.id   AF-A0A835TFD4-F1
#
_cell.length_a   1.000
_cell.length_b   1.000
_cell.length_c   1.000
_cell.angle_alpha   90.00
_cell.angle_beta   90.00
_cell.angle_gamma   90.00
#
_symmetry.space_group_name_H-M   'P 1'
#
loop_
_entity.id
_entity.type
_entity.pdbx_description
1 polymer ?
#
loop_
_entity_poly.entity_id
_entity_poly.type
_entity_poly.pdbx_seq_one_letter_code
_entity_poly.pdbx_strand_id
1 'polypeptide(L)'
;MGRKITIAIEGCGHGELDKIYATLQLLEQREGKKIDLLICCGDFQAVRNLDDLETMACPPKYRSMQTFYKYYSGERVAPFPTLFIGGNHEAANHLWELYYGGWAAPNIYFMGYAGAVRFGGLRIAGLSGIYKSHDYTRGHHEALPYTDSTIRSMYHVRDFEVFRLLQLQQPTDVFLSHDWPTNIARYGNTAQLLSRKSFLRSEIEDGSLGSPPAAQLLQALRPAYWFSAHLHTKFAALVQHPPASGQQQQQQGQPQQGQGQGQEGVERQAGVGGADGAAGPGPGSAAGARPGPGPGGFATTRFLALDKCLPGRDFLQVLELEAPADFPDDGSPLQLCYDEEWLAVLRGTHHLTNLRFKHQALPGMGQLRSGARPADLEFVRQALAARGGAAIPHNFTVTAPPYDPAAGQRKGRMPQRHERNPQTVALLELLGLPYNLDHSELRGGPGGPPPGAGGGGSGERAREGGGARNIGRIDFGGAASRAPLTLAPRVPAVAAPNPEEIDLDLDDEEEEAAGGDEAAAAAGAGGEREAARAEEDEDAPPSDGEGEGGPEAAAAAAAAAAVAEDPMFKPIDL
;
A
#
# COMPACT_ATOMS: atom_id res chain seq x y z
N MET A 1 28.57 -14.79 -10.57
CA MET A 1 27.34 -14.01 -10.86
C MET A 1 26.26 -14.59 -9.96
N GLY A 2 25.54 -13.77 -9.22
CA GLY A 2 24.43 -14.23 -8.39
C GLY A 2 23.26 -14.71 -9.25
N ARG A 3 22.36 -15.50 -8.64
CA ARG A 3 21.11 -15.93 -9.28
C ARG A 3 20.28 -14.70 -9.67
N LYS A 4 19.78 -14.67 -10.90
CA LYS A 4 18.88 -13.60 -11.37
C LYS A 4 17.44 -13.99 -11.08
N ILE A 5 16.64 -13.02 -10.65
CA ILE A 5 15.22 -13.18 -10.32
C ILE A 5 14.43 -12.22 -11.19
N THR A 6 13.54 -12.76 -12.01
CA THR A 6 12.70 -11.95 -12.90
C THR A 6 11.36 -11.65 -12.22
N ILE A 7 11.10 -10.38 -11.94
CA ILE A 7 9.90 -9.92 -11.24
C ILE A 7 9.07 -9.04 -12.17
N ALA A 8 7.80 -9.37 -12.31
CA ALA A 8 6.81 -8.50 -12.93
C ALA A 8 6.13 -7.65 -11.84
N ILE A 9 6.01 -6.36 -12.08
CA ILE A 9 5.35 -5.36 -11.23
C ILE A 9 4.11 -4.88 -11.98
N GLU A 10 2.97 -4.91 -11.31
CA GLU A 10 1.66 -4.49 -11.80
C GLU A 10 1.11 -3.36 -10.93
N GLY A 11 0.47 -2.38 -11.57
CA GLY A 11 -0.13 -1.21 -10.92
C GLY A 11 -1.43 -1.53 -10.17
N CYS A 12 -2.57 -1.06 -10.71
CA CYS A 12 -3.91 -1.34 -10.17
C CYS A 12 -4.60 -2.47 -10.96
N GLY A 13 -4.90 -3.58 -10.28
CA GLY A 13 -5.41 -4.78 -10.95
C GLY A 13 -6.88 -4.75 -11.30
N HIS A 14 -7.72 -4.12 -10.48
CA HIS A 14 -9.18 -4.10 -10.52
C HIS A 14 -9.83 -5.44 -10.88
N GLY A 15 -9.28 -6.54 -10.34
CA GLY A 15 -9.77 -7.91 -10.55
C GLY A 15 -9.52 -8.51 -11.93
N GLU A 16 -8.77 -7.85 -12.82
CA GLU A 16 -8.47 -8.28 -14.20
C GLU A 16 -7.35 -9.34 -14.29
N LEU A 17 -7.29 -10.25 -13.31
CA LEU A 17 -6.23 -11.26 -13.18
C LEU A 17 -6.09 -12.15 -14.43
N ASP A 18 -7.21 -12.52 -15.06
CA ASP A 18 -7.17 -13.28 -16.31
C ASP A 18 -6.39 -12.55 -17.42
N LYS A 19 -6.51 -11.22 -17.52
CA LYS A 19 -5.78 -10.41 -18.50
C LYS A 19 -4.32 -10.26 -18.09
N ILE A 20 -4.06 -9.95 -16.82
CA ILE A 20 -2.69 -9.79 -16.28
C ILE A 20 -1.88 -11.06 -16.53
N TYR A 21 -2.41 -12.22 -16.16
CA TYR A 21 -1.72 -13.50 -16.36
C TYR A 21 -1.55 -13.87 -17.83
N ALA A 22 -2.55 -13.61 -18.68
CA ALA A 22 -2.42 -13.85 -20.12
C ALA A 22 -1.33 -12.98 -20.76
N THR A 23 -1.22 -11.70 -20.37
CA THR A 23 -0.17 -10.79 -20.81
C THR A 23 1.21 -11.30 -20.38
N LEU A 24 1.37 -11.71 -19.12
CA LEU A 24 2.64 -12.24 -18.62
C LEU A 24 3.08 -13.52 -19.35
N GLN A 25 2.14 -14.44 -19.61
CA GLN A 25 2.43 -15.65 -20.39
C GLN A 25 2.83 -15.33 -21.84
N LEU A 26 2.19 -14.33 -22.46
CA LEU A 26 2.58 -13.86 -23.79
C LEU A 26 3.99 -13.26 -23.77
N LEU A 27 4.32 -12.48 -22.75
CA LEU A 27 5.66 -11.92 -22.55
C LEU A 27 6.72 -13.01 -22.38
N GLU A 28 6.47 -14.03 -21.55
CA GLU A 28 7.38 -15.18 -21.40
C GLU A 28 7.63 -15.88 -22.74
N GLN A 29 6.57 -16.11 -23.52
CA GLN A 29 6.67 -16.75 -24.83
C GLN A 29 7.45 -15.91 -25.84
N ARG A 30 7.22 -14.59 -25.85
CA ARG A 30 7.86 -13.67 -26.79
C ARG A 30 9.33 -13.43 -26.46
N GLU A 31 9.67 -13.28 -25.19
CA GLU A 31 11.02 -12.94 -24.75
C GLU A 31 11.88 -14.16 -24.42
N GLY A 32 11.28 -15.34 -24.28
CA GLY A 32 11.97 -16.57 -23.89
C GLY A 32 12.56 -16.49 -22.48
N LYS A 33 11.99 -15.64 -21.62
CA LYS A 33 12.42 -15.42 -20.24
C LYS A 33 11.30 -15.81 -19.29
N LYS A 34 11.65 -16.58 -18.27
CA LYS A 34 10.72 -16.99 -17.24
C LYS A 34 10.48 -15.85 -16.25
N ILE A 35 9.25 -15.63 -15.84
CA ILE A 35 8.86 -14.73 -14.76
C ILE A 35 8.77 -15.55 -13.47
N ASP A 36 9.51 -15.13 -12.43
CA ASP A 36 9.59 -15.85 -11.16
C ASP A 36 8.53 -15.39 -10.15
N LEU A 37 8.15 -14.11 -10.19
CA LEU A 37 7.20 -13.49 -9.27
C LEU A 37 6.41 -12.38 -9.97
N LEU A 38 5.10 -12.33 -9.71
CA LEU A 38 4.25 -11.17 -9.97
C LEU A 38 4.03 -10.42 -8.65
N ILE A 39 4.19 -9.09 -8.67
CA ILE A 39 3.84 -8.19 -7.57
C ILE A 39 2.75 -7.22 -8.04
N CYS A 40 1.63 -7.17 -7.33
CA CYS A 40 0.53 -6.21 -7.57
C CYS A 40 0.52 -5.13 -6.48
N CYS A 41 0.52 -3.86 -6.90
CA CYS A 41 0.65 -2.70 -6.01
C CYS A 41 -0.69 -2.20 -5.42
N GLY A 42 -1.77 -2.98 -5.54
CA GLY A 42 -3.06 -2.70 -4.90
C GLY A 42 -4.22 -2.71 -5.88
N ASP A 43 -5.39 -2.37 -5.36
CA ASP A 43 -6.68 -2.53 -6.04
C ASP A 43 -6.78 -3.93 -6.70
N PHE A 44 -6.32 -4.95 -5.98
CA PHE A 44 -6.25 -6.32 -6.49
C PHE A 44 -7.65 -6.91 -6.67
N GLN A 45 -8.58 -6.48 -5.81
CA GLN A 45 -9.99 -6.86 -5.82
C GLN A 45 -10.19 -8.37 -5.54
N ALA A 46 -9.67 -8.83 -4.40
CA ALA A 46 -9.73 -10.24 -3.94
C ALA A 46 -11.15 -10.71 -3.52
N VAL A 47 -12.15 -10.52 -4.37
CA VAL A 47 -13.58 -10.80 -4.13
C VAL A 47 -13.91 -12.27 -4.39
N ARG A 48 -14.30 -13.02 -3.36
CA ARG A 48 -14.61 -14.46 -3.47
C ARG A 48 -16.03 -14.70 -3.98
N ASN A 49 -16.97 -13.84 -3.61
CA ASN A 49 -18.39 -13.96 -3.91
C ASN A 49 -19.13 -12.61 -3.87
N LEU A 50 -20.43 -12.64 -4.16
CA LEU A 50 -21.29 -11.46 -4.15
C LEU A 50 -21.44 -10.82 -2.76
N ASP A 51 -21.24 -11.57 -1.68
CA ASP A 51 -21.34 -11.06 -0.31
C ASP A 51 -20.10 -10.21 0.02
N ASP A 52 -18.92 -10.61 -0.46
CA ASP A 52 -17.70 -9.80 -0.39
C ASP A 52 -17.82 -8.49 -1.19
N LEU A 53 -18.51 -8.49 -2.35
CA LEU A 53 -18.74 -7.25 -3.12
C LEU A 53 -19.50 -6.19 -2.31
N GLU A 54 -20.36 -6.59 -1.38
CA GLU A 54 -21.05 -5.65 -0.50
C GLU A 54 -20.11 -4.97 0.49
N THR A 55 -18.89 -5.51 0.67
CA THR A 55 -17.84 -4.96 1.54
C THR A 55 -16.76 -4.18 0.78
N MET A 56 -16.93 -4.01 -0.54
CA MET A 56 -16.06 -3.17 -1.35
C MET A 56 -16.55 -1.72 -1.37
N ALA A 57 -15.66 -0.80 -1.02
CA ALA A 57 -15.89 0.63 -1.11
C ALA A 57 -15.86 1.07 -2.58
N CYS A 58 -16.98 0.89 -3.24
CA CYS A 58 -17.19 1.21 -4.64
C CYS A 58 -18.70 1.42 -4.84
N PRO A 59 -19.14 2.46 -5.55
CA PRO A 59 -20.56 2.66 -5.83
C PRO A 59 -21.19 1.40 -6.45
N PRO A 60 -22.40 0.96 -6.03
CA PRO A 60 -22.98 -0.31 -6.46
C PRO A 60 -23.05 -0.52 -7.99
N LYS A 61 -23.20 0.55 -8.77
CA LYS A 61 -23.23 0.52 -10.23
C LYS A 61 -21.90 0.12 -10.89
N TYR A 62 -20.78 0.28 -10.19
CA TYR A 62 -19.43 -0.01 -10.70
C TYR A 62 -18.86 -1.32 -10.14
N ARG A 63 -19.57 -1.97 -9.19
CA ARG A 63 -19.12 -3.25 -8.62
C ARG A 63 -19.24 -4.37 -9.65
N SER A 64 -18.15 -5.11 -9.83
CA SER A 64 -18.09 -6.28 -10.71
C SER A 64 -17.36 -7.43 -10.01
N MET A 65 -17.85 -8.66 -10.15
CA MET A 65 -17.21 -9.86 -9.59
C MET A 65 -15.81 -10.13 -10.16
N GLN A 66 -15.53 -9.62 -11.37
CA GLN A 66 -14.27 -9.84 -12.09
C GLN A 66 -13.84 -11.30 -12.12
N THR A 67 -12.56 -11.61 -11.84
CA THR A 67 -12.00 -12.96 -12.10
C THR A 67 -11.34 -13.66 -10.92
N PHE A 68 -11.12 -12.97 -9.78
CA PHE A 68 -10.46 -13.57 -8.61
C PHE A 68 -11.15 -14.84 -8.08
N TYR A 69 -12.49 -14.87 -8.05
CA TYR A 69 -13.24 -16.02 -7.54
C TYR A 69 -12.87 -17.36 -8.22
N LYS A 70 -12.41 -17.32 -9.48
CA LYS A 70 -11.98 -18.52 -10.24
C LYS A 70 -10.70 -19.13 -9.66
N TYR A 71 -9.78 -18.28 -9.20
CA TYR A 71 -8.54 -18.71 -8.56
C TYR A 71 -8.81 -19.18 -7.14
N TYR A 72 -9.69 -18.48 -6.44
CA TYR A 72 -10.15 -18.87 -5.11
C TYR A 72 -10.88 -20.22 -5.08
N SER A 73 -11.74 -20.49 -6.08
CA SER A 73 -12.49 -21.75 -6.19
C SER A 73 -11.68 -22.93 -6.69
N GLY A 74 -10.51 -22.67 -7.29
CA GLY A 74 -9.70 -23.67 -7.99
C GLY A 74 -10.16 -23.97 -9.42
N GLU A 75 -11.11 -23.20 -9.99
CA GLU A 75 -11.43 -23.25 -11.42
C GLU A 75 -10.20 -22.89 -12.29
N ARG A 76 -9.36 -21.98 -11.78
CA ARG A 76 -8.08 -21.59 -12.37
C ARG A 76 -6.95 -21.69 -11.35
N VAL A 77 -5.74 -21.87 -11.87
CA VAL A 77 -4.50 -21.86 -11.08
C VAL A 77 -3.69 -20.65 -11.49
N ALA A 78 -3.22 -19.85 -10.54
CA ALA A 78 -2.35 -18.73 -10.83
C ALA A 78 -1.01 -19.24 -11.38
N PRO A 79 -0.63 -18.88 -12.63
CA PRO A 79 0.54 -19.44 -13.30
C PRO A 79 1.86 -18.95 -12.70
N PHE A 80 1.84 -17.82 -12.00
CA PHE A 80 3.00 -17.22 -11.34
C PHE A 80 2.72 -17.09 -9.85
N PRO A 81 3.71 -17.34 -8.97
CA PRO A 81 3.65 -16.83 -7.61
C PRO A 81 3.28 -15.35 -7.65
N THR A 82 2.20 -14.99 -6.97
CA THR A 82 1.64 -13.63 -6.99
C THR A 82 1.65 -13.09 -5.57
N LEU A 83 2.30 -11.95 -5.37
CA LEU A 83 2.32 -11.20 -4.12
C LEU A 83 1.53 -9.90 -4.33
N PHE A 84 0.68 -9.51 -3.40
CA PHE A 84 -0.04 -8.24 -3.50
C PHE A 84 -0.19 -7.53 -2.16
N ILE A 85 -0.30 -6.21 -2.23
CA ILE A 85 -0.79 -5.34 -1.15
C ILE A 85 -2.22 -4.87 -1.48
N GLY A 86 -2.96 -4.36 -0.52
CA GLY A 86 -4.31 -3.83 -0.73
C GLY A 86 -4.30 -2.38 -1.20
N GLY A 87 -5.26 -2.01 -2.05
CA GLY A 87 -5.58 -0.61 -2.36
C GLY A 87 -6.87 -0.15 -1.67
N ASN A 88 -7.62 0.74 -2.32
CA ASN A 88 -8.93 1.22 -1.85
C ASN A 88 -10.13 0.45 -2.45
N HIS A 89 -9.95 -0.26 -3.57
CA HIS A 89 -10.98 -1.10 -4.17
C HIS A 89 -10.80 -2.59 -3.84
N GLU A 90 -11.06 -2.94 -2.58
CA GLU A 90 -10.83 -4.28 -2.06
C GLU A 90 -12.05 -4.92 -1.42
N ALA A 91 -12.08 -6.26 -1.38
CA ALA A 91 -12.97 -7.00 -0.50
C ALA A 91 -12.47 -6.87 0.95
N ALA A 92 -12.89 -5.79 1.62
CA ALA A 92 -12.28 -5.38 2.89
C ALA A 92 -12.44 -6.45 3.98
N ASN A 93 -13.56 -7.18 3.98
CA ASN A 93 -13.77 -8.30 4.89
C ASN A 93 -12.76 -9.44 4.69
N HIS A 94 -12.47 -9.81 3.44
CA HIS A 94 -11.57 -10.89 3.09
C HIS A 94 -10.12 -10.52 3.40
N LEU A 95 -9.71 -9.28 3.10
CA LEU A 95 -8.37 -8.81 3.47
C LEU A 95 -8.18 -8.72 5.00
N TRP A 96 -9.24 -8.38 5.75
CA TRP A 96 -9.19 -8.39 7.22
C TRP A 96 -8.94 -9.79 7.80
N GLU A 97 -9.52 -10.84 7.21
CA GLU A 97 -9.24 -12.23 7.60
C GLU A 97 -7.74 -12.57 7.50
N LEU A 98 -7.02 -11.89 6.62
CA LEU A 98 -5.60 -12.05 6.29
C LEU A 98 -4.77 -10.82 6.72
N TYR A 99 -5.16 -10.12 7.78
CA TYR A 99 -4.51 -8.89 8.26
C TYR A 99 -2.98 -9.02 8.41
N TYR A 100 -2.49 -10.16 8.91
CA TYR A 100 -1.05 -10.45 9.09
C TYR A 100 -0.37 -11.07 7.86
N GLY A 101 -1.09 -11.14 6.74
CA GLY A 101 -0.69 -11.80 5.50
C GLY A 101 -1.08 -13.28 5.44
N GLY A 102 -1.24 -13.79 4.22
CA GLY A 102 -1.58 -15.19 3.96
C GLY A 102 -2.03 -15.42 2.52
N TRP A 103 -2.23 -16.69 2.16
CA TRP A 103 -2.71 -17.07 0.84
C TRP A 103 -4.18 -16.68 0.67
N ALA A 104 -4.46 -15.73 -0.22
CA ALA A 104 -5.82 -15.35 -0.61
C ALA A 104 -6.43 -16.39 -1.57
N ALA A 105 -5.59 -17.06 -2.35
CA ALA A 105 -5.90 -18.23 -3.17
C ALA A 105 -4.61 -19.06 -3.33
N PRO A 106 -4.66 -20.29 -3.88
CA PRO A 106 -3.45 -21.04 -4.18
C PRO A 106 -2.50 -20.23 -5.07
N ASN A 107 -1.24 -20.08 -4.63
CA ASN A 107 -0.19 -19.32 -5.32
C ASN A 107 -0.43 -17.78 -5.41
N ILE A 108 -1.41 -17.24 -4.68
CA ILE A 108 -1.69 -15.80 -4.54
C ILE A 108 -1.62 -15.41 -3.06
N TYR A 109 -0.60 -14.63 -2.68
CA TYR A 109 -0.29 -14.25 -1.30
C TYR A 109 -0.59 -12.76 -1.07
N PHE A 110 -1.46 -12.47 -0.11
CA PHE A 110 -1.66 -11.13 0.41
C PHE A 110 -0.59 -10.84 1.45
N MET A 111 0.09 -9.70 1.34
CA MET A 111 1.14 -9.30 2.29
C MET A 111 0.59 -8.97 3.69
N GLY A 112 -0.69 -8.63 3.80
CA GLY A 112 -1.31 -8.09 5.00
C GLY A 112 -1.46 -6.57 4.93
N TYR A 113 -1.99 -5.98 6.00
CA TYR A 113 -2.15 -4.52 6.10
C TYR A 113 -0.78 -3.81 6.11
N ALA A 114 0.21 -4.46 6.71
CA ALA A 114 1.62 -4.20 6.51
C ALA A 114 2.38 -5.53 6.66
N GLY A 115 3.51 -5.67 5.97
CA GLY A 115 4.26 -6.91 6.00
C GLY A 115 5.68 -6.80 5.48
N ALA A 116 6.50 -7.81 5.80
CA ALA A 116 7.70 -8.12 5.05
C ALA A 116 7.88 -9.63 4.87
N VAL A 117 8.28 -10.03 3.67
CA VAL A 117 8.52 -11.41 3.24
C VAL A 117 9.85 -11.49 2.50
N ARG A 118 10.32 -12.70 2.26
CA ARG A 118 11.51 -12.98 1.43
C ARG A 118 11.15 -13.80 0.22
N PHE A 119 11.76 -13.49 -0.92
CA PHE A 119 11.63 -14.26 -2.16
C PHE A 119 12.98 -14.27 -2.89
N GLY A 120 13.58 -15.45 -3.07
CA GLY A 120 14.90 -15.56 -3.68
C GLY A 120 15.99 -14.75 -2.95
N GLY A 121 15.90 -14.66 -1.63
CA GLY A 121 16.81 -13.87 -0.80
C GLY A 121 16.49 -12.38 -0.73
N LEU A 122 15.76 -11.83 -1.72
CA LEU A 122 15.28 -10.45 -1.69
C LEU A 122 14.28 -10.25 -0.55
N ARG A 123 14.44 -9.17 0.20
CA ARG A 123 13.44 -8.72 1.19
C ARG A 123 12.46 -7.75 0.54
N ILE A 124 11.19 -8.12 0.58
CA ILE A 124 10.07 -7.33 0.06
C ILE A 124 9.20 -6.92 1.24
N ALA A 125 9.04 -5.61 1.46
CA ALA A 125 8.15 -5.05 2.48
C ALA A 125 7.04 -4.22 1.83
N GLY A 126 5.96 -3.97 2.56
CA GLY A 126 4.87 -3.17 2.02
C GLY A 126 3.86 -2.70 3.03
N LEU A 127 3.12 -1.67 2.61
CA LEU A 127 2.04 -1.02 3.33
C LEU A 127 0.80 -0.98 2.43
N SER A 128 -0.28 -1.62 2.88
CA SER A 128 -1.56 -1.64 2.16
C SER A 128 -2.39 -0.40 2.49
N GLY A 129 -3.25 0.00 1.56
CA GLY A 129 -4.23 1.05 1.76
C GLY A 129 -3.79 2.44 1.30
N ILE A 130 -4.62 3.43 1.60
CA ILE A 130 -4.35 4.86 1.32
C ILE A 130 -4.37 5.69 2.60
N TYR A 131 -3.63 6.79 2.62
CA TYR A 131 -3.59 7.68 3.77
C TYR A 131 -4.78 8.65 3.80
N LYS A 132 -5.47 8.69 4.95
CA LYS A 132 -6.38 9.79 5.31
C LYS A 132 -6.08 10.23 6.74
N SER A 133 -5.80 11.51 6.92
CA SER A 133 -5.29 12.08 8.18
C SER A 133 -6.21 11.86 9.38
N HIS A 134 -7.52 11.93 9.16
CA HIS A 134 -8.52 11.81 10.22
C HIS A 134 -8.63 10.40 10.82
N ASP A 135 -8.24 9.37 10.06
CA ASP A 135 -8.24 7.97 10.51
C ASP A 135 -6.87 7.47 10.95
N TYR A 136 -5.78 8.11 10.53
CA TYR A 136 -4.41 7.63 10.72
C TYR A 136 -4.05 7.23 12.15
N THR A 137 -4.54 7.97 13.15
CA THR A 137 -4.25 7.68 14.58
C THR A 137 -5.32 6.83 15.26
N ARG A 138 -6.39 6.43 14.55
CA ARG A 138 -7.47 5.60 15.10
C ARG A 138 -7.06 4.13 15.11
N GLY A 139 -7.74 3.30 15.89
CA GLY A 139 -7.67 1.86 15.70
C GLY A 139 -8.56 1.39 14.54
N HIS A 140 -8.38 0.12 14.13
CA HIS A 140 -9.27 -0.57 13.20
C HIS A 140 -10.56 -0.98 13.91
N HIS A 141 -11.48 -0.03 14.06
CA HIS A 141 -12.74 -0.15 14.80
C HIS A 141 -13.92 -0.61 13.95
N GLU A 142 -13.69 -0.72 12.65
CA GLU A 142 -14.64 -1.11 11.63
C GLU A 142 -15.04 -2.57 11.87
N ALA A 143 -16.30 -2.80 12.23
CA ALA A 143 -16.82 -4.13 12.51
C ALA A 143 -18.02 -4.42 11.62
N LEU A 144 -18.03 -5.58 10.98
CA LEU A 144 -19.17 -6.02 10.16
C LEU A 144 -20.50 -6.04 10.95
N PRO A 145 -21.64 -5.73 10.29
CA PRO A 145 -21.73 -5.15 8.95
C PRO A 145 -21.26 -3.69 8.93
N TYR A 146 -20.53 -3.32 7.87
CA TYR A 146 -20.02 -1.98 7.63
C TYR A 146 -21.12 -0.99 7.23
N THR A 147 -20.95 0.26 7.66
CA THR A 147 -21.57 1.44 7.04
C THR A 147 -20.72 1.96 5.90
N ASP A 148 -21.27 2.88 5.11
CA ASP A 148 -20.54 3.58 4.03
C ASP A 148 -19.30 4.34 4.52
N SER A 149 -19.28 4.77 5.79
CA SER A 149 -18.08 5.38 6.38
C SER A 149 -17.05 4.32 6.77
N THR A 150 -17.47 3.27 7.49
CA THR A 150 -16.51 2.24 7.96
C THR A 150 -15.93 1.38 6.85
N ILE A 151 -16.65 1.20 5.73
CA ILE A 151 -16.11 0.48 4.58
C ILE A 151 -14.94 1.24 3.93
N ARG A 152 -14.96 2.58 3.99
CA ARG A 152 -13.87 3.45 3.51
C ARG A 152 -12.70 3.45 4.47
N SER A 153 -12.97 3.64 5.76
CA SER A 153 -11.91 3.67 6.77
C SER A 153 -11.14 2.36 6.91
N MET A 154 -11.72 1.23 6.48
CA MET A 154 -11.14 -0.11 6.51
C MET A 154 -9.84 -0.25 5.71
N TYR A 155 -9.68 0.51 4.62
CA TYR A 155 -8.45 0.54 3.82
C TYR A 155 -7.56 1.76 4.12
N HIS A 156 -7.94 2.62 5.06
CA HIS A 156 -7.07 3.72 5.44
C HIS A 156 -5.86 3.21 6.23
N VAL A 157 -4.67 3.76 5.97
CA VAL A 157 -3.44 3.45 6.72
C VAL A 157 -3.60 3.87 8.19
N ARG A 158 -3.09 3.09 9.16
CA ARG A 158 -2.93 3.52 10.56
C ARG A 158 -1.46 3.63 10.96
N ASP A 159 -1.22 4.41 12.00
CA ASP A 159 0.10 4.73 12.53
C ASP A 159 0.82 3.50 13.12
N PHE A 160 0.09 2.50 13.62
CA PHE A 160 0.70 1.33 14.23
C PHE A 160 1.24 0.31 13.21
N GLU A 161 0.68 0.20 12.00
CA GLU A 161 1.32 -0.51 10.89
C GLU A 161 2.63 0.17 10.47
N VAL A 162 2.60 1.50 10.37
CA VAL A 162 3.78 2.30 10.01
C VAL A 162 4.86 2.17 11.09
N PHE A 163 4.46 2.23 12.36
CA PHE A 163 5.35 2.01 13.50
C PHE A 163 6.04 0.65 13.44
N ARG A 164 5.31 -0.42 13.08
CA ARG A 164 5.89 -1.77 12.91
C ARG A 164 6.93 -1.78 11.80
N LEU A 165 6.61 -1.25 10.63
CA LEU A 165 7.54 -1.20 9.50
C LEU A 165 8.80 -0.38 9.81
N LEU A 166 8.66 0.71 10.57
CA LEU A 166 9.81 1.49 11.06
C LEU A 166 10.76 0.68 11.95
N GLN A 167 10.31 -0.41 12.58
CA GLN A 167 11.18 -1.24 13.42
C GLN A 167 12.13 -2.14 12.62
N LEU A 168 11.88 -2.40 11.33
CA LEU A 168 12.84 -3.14 10.50
C LEU A 168 14.20 -2.44 10.57
N GLN A 169 15.30 -3.17 10.77
CA GLN A 169 16.68 -2.67 10.74
C GLN A 169 17.44 -3.22 9.55
N GLN A 170 17.22 -4.50 9.20
CA GLN A 170 17.93 -5.04 8.06
C GLN A 170 17.45 -4.36 6.77
N PRO A 171 18.32 -4.28 5.75
CA PRO A 171 18.03 -3.61 4.49
C PRO A 171 16.78 -4.16 3.83
N THR A 172 15.99 -3.28 3.25
CA THR A 172 14.82 -3.64 2.43
C THR A 172 15.21 -3.46 0.97
N ASP A 173 14.98 -4.47 0.13
CA ASP A 173 15.32 -4.39 -1.29
C ASP A 173 14.18 -3.74 -2.07
N VAL A 174 12.97 -4.22 -1.83
CA VAL A 174 11.75 -3.74 -2.48
C VAL A 174 10.75 -3.29 -1.43
N PHE A 175 10.18 -2.10 -1.60
CA PHE A 175 9.07 -1.60 -0.81
C PHE A 175 7.84 -1.31 -1.67
N LEU A 176 6.65 -1.66 -1.17
CA LEU A 176 5.38 -1.49 -1.87
C LEU A 176 4.46 -0.54 -1.07
N SER A 177 3.83 0.41 -1.73
CA SER A 177 2.69 1.18 -1.18
C SER A 177 1.67 1.42 -2.28
N HIS A 178 0.37 1.42 -1.97
CA HIS A 178 -0.62 1.70 -3.01
C HIS A 178 -0.56 3.17 -3.44
N ASP A 179 -0.75 4.07 -2.49
CA ASP A 179 -0.55 5.50 -2.69
C ASP A 179 0.94 5.88 -2.76
N TRP A 180 1.19 7.06 -3.32
CA TRP A 180 2.55 7.55 -3.55
C TRP A 180 3.10 8.19 -2.28
N PRO A 181 4.41 8.07 -1.99
CA PRO A 181 5.04 8.91 -0.97
C PRO A 181 4.86 10.40 -1.27
N THR A 182 4.51 11.19 -0.27
CA THR A 182 4.40 12.64 -0.45
C THR A 182 5.68 13.23 -1.05
N ASN A 183 5.51 14.20 -1.95
CA ASN A 183 6.57 14.88 -2.70
C ASN A 183 7.35 14.01 -3.71
N ILE A 184 7.00 12.74 -3.92
CA ILE A 184 7.74 11.89 -4.87
C ILE A 184 7.74 12.44 -6.31
N ALA A 185 6.68 13.16 -6.69
CA ALA A 185 6.57 13.84 -7.98
C ALA A 185 7.75 14.79 -8.25
N ARG A 186 8.31 15.41 -7.20
CA ARG A 186 9.45 16.35 -7.30
C ARG A 186 10.78 15.67 -7.62
N TYR A 187 10.85 14.34 -7.56
CA TYR A 187 12.05 13.54 -7.84
C TYR A 187 12.06 12.91 -9.24
N GLY A 188 11.09 13.25 -10.09
CA GLY A 188 10.98 12.77 -11.47
C GLY A 188 10.63 13.90 -12.43
N ASN A 189 10.01 13.54 -13.57
CA ASN A 189 9.60 14.52 -14.57
C ASN A 189 8.21 15.09 -14.25
N THR A 190 8.14 16.03 -13.31
CA THR A 190 6.88 16.70 -12.91
C THR A 190 6.15 17.35 -14.08
N ALA A 191 6.88 17.95 -15.03
CA ALA A 191 6.29 18.60 -16.19
C ALA A 191 5.54 17.60 -17.09
N GLN A 192 6.11 16.41 -17.32
CA GLN A 192 5.44 15.34 -18.06
C GLN A 192 4.26 14.75 -17.29
N LEU A 193 4.35 14.65 -15.96
CA LEU A 193 3.21 14.22 -15.14
C LEU A 193 2.04 15.22 -15.28
N LEU A 194 2.31 16.51 -15.11
CA LEU A 194 1.30 17.57 -15.18
C LEU A 194 0.75 17.80 -16.58
N SER A 195 1.47 17.43 -17.65
CA SER A 195 0.92 17.46 -19.01
C SER A 195 -0.13 16.38 -19.25
N ARG A 196 -0.07 15.27 -18.50
CA ARG A 196 -1.05 14.18 -18.53
C ARG A 196 -2.16 14.37 -17.49
N LYS A 197 -1.83 14.89 -16.31
CA LYS A 197 -2.72 15.06 -15.16
C LYS A 197 -2.55 16.44 -14.56
N SER A 198 -3.10 17.44 -15.22
CA SER A 198 -2.96 18.85 -14.83
C SER A 198 -3.60 19.19 -13.48
N PHE A 199 -4.64 18.45 -13.09
CA PHE A 199 -5.36 18.63 -11.82
C PHE A 199 -4.46 18.37 -10.58
N LEU A 200 -3.41 17.55 -10.71
CA LEU A 200 -2.44 17.30 -9.62
C LEU A 200 -1.56 18.51 -9.29
N ARG A 201 -1.64 19.61 -10.04
CA ARG A 201 -0.75 20.77 -9.89
C ARG A 201 -0.79 21.36 -8.48
N SER A 202 -1.99 21.65 -7.98
CA SER A 202 -2.15 22.29 -6.66
C SER A 202 -1.52 21.43 -5.56
N GLU A 203 -1.85 20.14 -5.56
CA GLU A 203 -1.38 19.19 -4.54
C GLU A 203 0.14 18.94 -4.60
N ILE A 204 0.73 19.02 -5.79
CA ILE A 204 2.19 18.93 -5.96
C ILE A 204 2.87 20.19 -5.43
N GLU A 205 2.30 21.36 -5.72
CA GLU A 205 2.84 22.67 -5.33
C GLU A 205 2.78 22.88 -3.81
N ASP A 206 1.65 22.57 -3.17
CA ASP A 206 1.47 22.66 -1.72
C ASP A 206 2.05 21.48 -0.94
N GLY A 207 2.38 20.38 -1.63
CA GLY A 207 2.98 19.18 -1.04
C GLY A 207 1.98 18.27 -0.32
N SER A 208 0.69 18.37 -0.64
CA SER A 208 -0.36 17.48 -0.14
C SER A 208 -0.53 16.19 -0.95
N LEU A 209 -0.03 16.13 -2.19
CA LEU A 209 -0.13 14.91 -3.02
C LEU A 209 0.61 13.74 -2.36
N GLY A 210 -0.12 12.66 -2.08
CA GLY A 210 0.40 11.39 -1.59
C GLY A 210 0.42 11.25 -0.07
N SER A 211 1.09 10.21 0.41
CA SER A 211 1.06 9.69 1.77
C SER A 211 2.28 10.14 2.59
N PRO A 212 2.08 10.95 3.65
CA PRO A 212 3.14 11.31 4.58
C PRO A 212 3.74 10.10 5.30
N PRO A 213 2.96 9.08 5.72
CA PRO A 213 3.55 7.85 6.29
C PRO A 213 4.41 7.07 5.30
N ALA A 214 4.01 6.98 4.03
CA ALA A 214 4.85 6.38 2.98
C ALA A 214 6.15 7.17 2.79
N ALA A 215 6.12 8.51 2.80
CA ALA A 215 7.32 9.34 2.76
C ALA A 215 8.24 9.11 3.97
N GLN A 216 7.67 8.96 5.17
CA GLN A 216 8.42 8.63 6.38
C GLN A 216 9.15 7.27 6.23
N LEU A 217 8.46 6.26 5.71
CA LEU A 217 9.02 4.93 5.47
C LEU A 217 10.10 4.95 4.38
N LEU A 218 9.90 5.71 3.30
CA LEU A 218 10.89 5.90 2.23
C LEU A 218 12.20 6.47 2.79
N GLN A 219 12.13 7.52 3.61
CA GLN A 219 13.30 8.14 4.23
C GLN A 219 13.99 7.24 5.27
N ALA A 220 13.20 6.46 6.01
CA ALA A 220 13.69 5.61 7.09
C ALA A 220 14.32 4.31 6.58
N LEU A 221 13.64 3.61 5.68
CA LEU A 221 14.03 2.28 5.20
C LEU A 221 14.96 2.34 3.99
N ARG A 222 14.85 3.39 3.17
CA ARG A 222 15.71 3.67 1.99
C ARG A 222 15.86 2.43 1.08
N PRO A 223 14.75 1.84 0.62
CA PRO A 223 14.82 0.61 -0.18
C PRO A 223 15.50 0.86 -1.52
N ALA A 224 16.04 -0.18 -2.16
CA ALA A 224 16.59 -0.03 -3.50
C ALA A 224 15.51 0.29 -4.54
N TYR A 225 14.32 -0.29 -4.35
CA TYR A 225 13.15 -0.12 -5.22
C TYR A 225 11.92 0.24 -4.41
N TRP A 226 11.12 1.17 -4.92
CA TRP A 226 9.81 1.51 -4.39
C TRP A 226 8.77 1.43 -5.51
N PHE A 227 7.71 0.63 -5.31
CA PHE A 227 6.64 0.49 -6.28
C PHE A 227 5.30 0.98 -5.73
N SER A 228 4.59 1.77 -6.54
CA SER A 228 3.26 2.30 -6.21
C SER A 228 2.27 2.25 -7.36
N ALA A 229 1.01 2.61 -7.09
CA ALA A 229 -0.08 2.61 -8.07
C ALA A 229 -1.03 3.80 -7.82
N HIS A 230 -2.33 3.54 -7.71
CA HIS A 230 -3.41 4.48 -7.33
C HIS A 230 -3.72 5.60 -8.34
N LEU A 231 -2.74 6.42 -8.73
CA LEU A 231 -2.98 7.61 -9.56
C LEU A 231 -3.21 7.30 -11.05
N HIS A 232 -3.21 6.02 -11.46
CA HIS A 232 -3.44 5.59 -12.84
C HIS A 232 -2.58 6.34 -13.86
N THR A 233 -1.26 6.35 -13.61
CA THR A 233 -0.26 6.87 -14.54
C THR A 233 1.08 6.24 -14.25
N LYS A 234 1.83 5.88 -15.29
CA LYS A 234 3.24 5.54 -15.14
C LYS A 234 4.04 6.79 -14.77
N PHE A 235 4.83 6.68 -13.70
CA PHE A 235 5.74 7.73 -13.26
C PHE A 235 6.99 7.12 -12.63
N ALA A 236 8.14 7.67 -12.98
CA ALA A 236 9.44 7.20 -12.51
C ALA A 236 10.20 8.35 -11.84
N ALA A 237 10.87 8.03 -10.75
CA ALA A 237 11.65 9.00 -9.97
C ALA A 237 12.89 8.35 -9.35
N LEU A 238 13.91 9.17 -9.09
CA LEU A 238 15.14 8.77 -8.41
C LEU A 238 15.32 9.58 -7.13
N VAL A 239 15.27 8.89 -6.00
CA VAL A 239 15.39 9.52 -4.67
C VAL A 239 16.79 9.26 -4.13
N GLN A 240 17.61 10.31 -4.08
CA GLN A 240 18.94 10.24 -3.47
C GLN A 240 18.82 10.43 -1.96
N HIS A 241 19.39 9.50 -1.20
CA HIS A 241 19.41 9.55 0.25
C HIS A 241 20.73 10.13 0.73
N PRO A 242 20.71 11.16 1.60
CA PRO A 242 21.95 11.65 2.20
C PRO A 242 22.65 10.50 2.95
N PRO A 243 23.99 10.53 3.07
CA PRO A 243 24.73 9.52 3.80
C PRO A 243 24.13 9.46 5.20
N ALA A 244 23.99 8.26 5.76
CA ALA A 244 23.63 8.17 7.17
C ALA A 244 24.70 8.97 7.93
N SER A 245 24.32 10.13 8.48
CA SER A 245 25.20 10.91 9.31
C SER A 245 25.61 9.97 10.43
N GLY A 246 26.86 9.53 10.41
CA GLY A 246 27.43 8.75 11.49
C GLY A 246 27.08 9.49 12.78
N GLN A 247 26.62 8.74 13.78
CA GLN A 247 26.50 9.25 15.13
C GLN A 247 27.70 10.16 15.37
N GLN A 248 27.46 11.46 15.53
CA GLN A 248 28.52 12.37 15.91
C GLN A 248 29.04 11.79 17.21
N GLN A 249 30.20 11.13 17.16
CA GLN A 249 31.00 10.89 18.33
C GLN A 249 31.24 12.29 18.88
N GLN A 250 30.47 12.65 19.89
CA GLN A 250 30.84 13.70 20.81
C GLN A 250 32.18 13.25 21.39
N GLN A 251 33.27 13.62 20.71
CA GLN A 251 34.54 13.81 21.38
C GLN A 251 34.26 14.93 22.39
N GLN A 252 33.86 14.51 23.60
CA GLN A 252 33.94 15.35 24.77
C GLN A 252 35.41 15.77 24.89
N GLY A 253 35.70 16.98 24.47
CA GLY A 253 36.92 17.67 24.84
C GLY A 253 36.97 17.70 26.36
N GLN A 254 37.86 16.90 26.94
CA GLN A 254 38.17 16.98 28.35
C GLN A 254 38.74 18.38 28.64
N PRO A 255 38.25 19.09 29.66
CA PRO A 255 38.84 20.36 30.06
C PRO A 255 40.23 20.12 30.65
N GLN A 256 41.26 20.68 29.99
CA GLN A 256 42.61 20.78 30.53
C GLN A 256 42.58 21.63 31.81
N GLN A 257 42.78 20.97 32.96
CA GLN A 257 43.23 21.65 34.17
C GLN A 257 44.70 22.01 34.00
N GLY A 258 44.98 23.32 34.02
CA GLY A 258 46.33 23.84 34.08
C GLY A 258 46.94 23.58 35.45
N GLN A 259 48.03 22.82 35.48
CA GLN A 259 49.06 22.93 36.51
C GLN A 259 50.41 22.92 35.81
N GLY A 260 51.05 24.09 35.77
CA GLY A 260 52.44 24.22 35.41
C GLY A 260 53.32 24.04 36.65
N GLN A 261 54.45 23.37 36.45
CA GLN A 261 55.82 23.82 36.76
C GLN A 261 56.71 22.69 37.29
N GLY A 262 57.87 22.59 36.64
CA GLY A 262 59.11 21.99 37.16
C GLY A 262 59.18 20.47 37.02
N GLN A 263 60.31 19.84 36.72
CA GLN A 263 61.68 20.27 36.44
C GLN A 263 62.43 18.96 36.14
N GLU A 264 63.40 19.00 35.23
CA GLU A 264 64.57 18.08 35.17
C GLU A 264 64.26 16.57 34.95
N GLY A 265 64.91 15.82 34.06
CA GLY A 265 66.22 15.90 33.44
C GLY A 265 66.72 14.46 33.29
N VAL A 266 67.63 14.24 32.33
CA VAL A 266 68.59 13.13 32.27
C VAL A 266 68.16 11.82 31.57
N GLU A 267 68.70 11.67 30.35
CA GLU A 267 69.51 10.54 29.81
C GLU A 267 68.99 9.09 30.02
N ARG A 268 69.08 8.12 29.10
CA ARG A 268 70.10 7.78 28.09
C ARG A 268 69.63 6.50 27.34
N GLN A 269 69.95 6.43 26.04
CA GLN A 269 70.54 5.29 25.31
C GLN A 269 69.82 3.93 25.26
N ALA A 270 69.82 3.12 24.20
CA ALA A 270 69.99 3.20 22.74
C ALA A 270 69.86 1.74 22.25
N GLY A 271 69.30 1.51 21.06
CA GLY A 271 69.63 0.33 20.23
C GLY A 271 68.41 -0.43 19.68
N VAL A 272 68.02 -0.24 18.40
CA VAL A 272 68.50 -0.84 17.13
C VAL A 272 67.52 -1.92 16.61
N GLY A 273 67.10 -1.76 15.34
CA GLY A 273 66.48 -2.78 14.48
C GLY A 273 64.96 -2.75 14.52
N GLY A 274 64.19 -2.81 13.44
CA GLY A 274 64.40 -3.17 12.05
C GLY A 274 62.99 -3.36 11.45
N ALA A 275 62.88 -3.29 10.13
CA ALA A 275 61.65 -3.09 9.38
C ALA A 275 60.62 -4.24 9.38
N ASP A 276 59.40 -3.86 8.96
CA ASP A 276 58.38 -4.63 8.23
C ASP A 276 57.64 -5.80 8.92
N GLY A 277 56.31 -5.79 8.77
CA GLY A 277 55.50 -7.01 8.88
C GLY A 277 54.11 -6.79 9.48
N ALA A 278 53.14 -6.52 8.61
CA ALA A 278 51.74 -6.36 8.92
C ALA A 278 51.00 -7.69 9.27
N ALA A 279 49.81 -7.49 9.85
CA ALA A 279 48.59 -8.30 9.73
C ALA A 279 48.37 -9.53 10.65
N GLY A 280 47.53 -9.31 11.68
CA GLY A 280 46.18 -9.89 11.90
C GLY A 280 45.96 -11.42 11.93
N PRO A 281 44.73 -11.92 12.21
CA PRO A 281 43.45 -11.17 12.26
C PRO A 281 42.46 -11.52 13.40
N GLY A 282 41.48 -10.64 13.59
CA GLY A 282 40.16 -10.90 14.18
C GLY A 282 39.05 -10.67 13.13
N PRO A 283 37.81 -11.14 13.37
CA PRO A 283 36.71 -11.24 12.38
C PRO A 283 36.06 -9.87 12.13
N GLY A 284 35.48 -9.50 11.00
CA GLY A 284 34.84 -10.26 9.93
C GLY A 284 33.48 -9.62 9.64
N SER A 285 33.47 -8.43 9.00
CA SER A 285 32.26 -7.74 8.52
C SER A 285 32.07 -8.09 7.04
N ALA A 286 30.99 -8.81 6.73
CA ALA A 286 30.63 -9.18 5.36
C ALA A 286 29.70 -8.11 4.77
N ALA A 287 30.23 -7.34 3.81
CA ALA A 287 29.48 -6.49 2.91
C ALA A 287 28.86 -7.37 1.81
N GLY A 288 27.53 -7.49 1.80
CA GLY A 288 26.78 -8.02 0.65
C GLY A 288 26.68 -6.94 -0.43
N ALA A 289 27.18 -7.25 -1.64
CA ALA A 289 27.16 -6.36 -2.79
C ALA A 289 25.74 -5.97 -3.19
N ARG A 290 25.53 -4.68 -3.46
CA ARG A 290 24.26 -4.00 -3.77
C ARG A 290 24.42 -3.20 -5.08
N PRO A 291 23.33 -2.67 -5.68
CA PRO A 291 23.46 -1.69 -6.76
C PRO A 291 24.39 -0.56 -6.28
N GLY A 292 25.36 -0.21 -7.11
CA GLY A 292 26.40 0.75 -6.75
C GLY A 292 25.82 2.11 -6.31
N PRO A 293 26.62 2.92 -5.60
CA PRO A 293 26.20 4.27 -5.25
C PRO A 293 25.73 5.02 -6.49
N GLY A 294 24.62 5.76 -6.36
CA GLY A 294 24.13 6.64 -7.42
C GLY A 294 25.13 7.76 -7.73
N PRO A 295 24.82 8.63 -8.71
CA PRO A 295 25.64 9.80 -9.01
C PRO A 295 25.99 10.57 -7.71
N GLY A 296 27.28 10.64 -7.38
CA GLY A 296 27.77 11.31 -6.17
C GLY A 296 28.02 10.45 -4.92
N GLY A 297 27.89 9.13 -4.97
CA GLY A 297 28.23 8.27 -3.81
C GLY A 297 27.07 7.92 -2.87
N PHE A 298 25.87 8.45 -3.14
CA PHE A 298 24.69 8.30 -2.28
C PHE A 298 23.91 7.01 -2.56
N ALA A 299 23.19 6.50 -1.56
CA ALA A 299 22.21 5.43 -1.78
C ALA A 299 21.00 6.02 -2.52
N THR A 300 20.48 5.31 -3.52
CA THR A 300 19.38 5.79 -4.35
C THR A 300 18.24 4.79 -4.35
N THR A 301 17.01 5.27 -4.11
CA THR A 301 15.78 4.51 -4.36
C THR A 301 15.27 4.79 -5.76
N ARG A 302 14.97 3.74 -6.52
CA ARG A 302 14.25 3.83 -7.79
C ARG A 302 12.76 3.69 -7.52
N PHE A 303 12.02 4.77 -7.73
CA PHE A 303 10.58 4.79 -7.59
C PHE A 303 9.92 4.55 -8.94
N LEU A 304 8.91 3.68 -8.97
CA LEU A 304 8.05 3.47 -10.13
C LEU A 304 6.60 3.32 -9.69
N ALA A 305 5.74 4.17 -10.23
CA ALA A 305 4.31 3.98 -10.23
C ALA A 305 3.81 3.51 -11.59
N LEU A 306 2.77 2.69 -11.60
CA LEU A 306 2.18 2.11 -12.82
C LEU A 306 0.69 2.41 -12.92
N ASP A 307 0.17 2.26 -14.14
CA ASP A 307 -1.24 2.50 -14.47
C ASP A 307 -2.14 1.30 -14.10
N LYS A 308 -3.46 1.42 -14.31
CA LYS A 308 -4.41 0.31 -14.19
C LYS A 308 -4.41 -0.57 -15.43
N CYS A 309 -4.77 -1.85 -15.27
CA CYS A 309 -4.80 -2.87 -16.33
C CYS A 309 -5.84 -2.59 -17.44
N LEU A 310 -5.55 -1.63 -18.31
CA LEU A 310 -6.39 -1.24 -19.46
C LEU A 310 -5.58 -1.21 -20.77
N PRO A 311 -6.24 -1.35 -21.93
CA PRO A 311 -5.57 -1.31 -23.23
C PRO A 311 -4.78 -0.01 -23.46
N GLY A 312 -3.53 -0.14 -23.95
CA GLY A 312 -2.67 1.01 -24.30
C GLY A 312 -2.12 1.78 -23.10
N ARG A 313 -2.18 1.20 -21.89
CA ARG A 313 -1.69 1.82 -20.65
C ARG A 313 -0.44 1.11 -20.14
N ASP A 314 0.41 1.85 -19.46
CA ASP A 314 1.65 1.34 -18.87
C ASP A 314 1.39 0.73 -17.47
N PHE A 315 0.65 -0.39 -17.44
CA PHE A 315 0.22 -1.02 -16.18
C PHE A 315 1.19 -2.10 -15.65
N LEU A 316 2.19 -2.48 -16.45
CA LEU A 316 3.09 -3.59 -16.15
C LEU A 316 4.55 -3.22 -16.45
N GLN A 317 5.47 -3.61 -15.57
CA GLN A 317 6.91 -3.53 -15.77
C GLN A 317 7.58 -4.83 -15.34
N VAL A 318 8.52 -5.36 -16.13
CA VAL A 318 9.31 -6.55 -15.82
C VAL A 318 10.74 -6.12 -15.55
N LEU A 319 11.30 -6.61 -14.44
CA LEU A 319 12.62 -6.27 -13.94
C LEU A 319 13.40 -7.55 -13.64
N GLU A 320 14.71 -7.50 -13.82
CA GLU A 320 15.62 -8.57 -13.42
C GLU A 320 16.47 -8.06 -12.25
N LEU A 321 16.31 -8.69 -11.09
CA LEU A 321 17.03 -8.35 -9.88
C LEU A 321 18.07 -9.42 -9.57
N GLU A 322 19.22 -9.00 -9.02
CA GLU A 322 20.24 -9.94 -8.56
C GLU A 322 19.90 -10.40 -7.14
N ALA A 323 19.85 -11.71 -6.93
CA ALA A 323 19.76 -12.28 -5.60
C ALA A 323 21.01 -11.90 -4.78
N PRO A 324 20.88 -11.77 -3.45
CA PRO A 324 22.03 -11.58 -2.56
C PRO A 324 23.12 -12.63 -2.80
N ALA A 325 24.39 -12.23 -2.65
CA ALA A 325 25.53 -13.09 -2.96
C ALA A 325 25.61 -14.38 -2.11
N ASP A 326 24.98 -14.36 -0.94
CA ASP A 326 24.86 -15.47 0.00
C ASP A 326 23.62 -16.35 -0.25
N PHE A 327 22.75 -15.99 -1.20
CA PHE A 327 21.60 -16.82 -1.57
C PHE A 327 22.06 -18.05 -2.37
N PRO A 328 21.70 -19.28 -1.95
CA PRO A 328 22.11 -20.49 -2.63
C PRO A 328 21.50 -20.58 -4.03
N ASP A 329 22.36 -20.72 -5.04
CA ASP A 329 21.97 -21.03 -6.41
C ASP A 329 22.10 -22.53 -6.67
N ASP A 330 21.36 -23.32 -5.89
CA ASP A 330 21.36 -24.79 -5.93
C ASP A 330 20.27 -25.36 -6.86
N GLY A 331 19.61 -24.51 -7.63
CA GLY A 331 18.49 -24.87 -8.51
C GLY A 331 17.18 -25.12 -7.76
N SER A 332 17.12 -24.89 -6.44
CA SER A 332 15.87 -25.00 -5.69
C SER A 332 14.80 -24.03 -6.23
N PRO A 333 13.51 -24.42 -6.23
CA PRO A 333 12.43 -23.53 -6.59
C PRO A 333 12.40 -22.28 -5.71
N LEU A 334 12.22 -21.11 -6.32
CA LEU A 334 11.98 -19.89 -5.57
C LEU A 334 10.60 -19.97 -4.90
N GLN A 335 10.54 -19.59 -3.63
CA GLN A 335 9.32 -19.62 -2.84
C GLN A 335 9.30 -18.45 -1.87
N LEU A 336 8.10 -18.09 -1.41
CA LEU A 336 7.92 -17.10 -0.37
C LEU A 336 8.35 -17.67 0.99
N CYS A 337 9.13 -16.89 1.71
CA CYS A 337 9.59 -17.19 3.07
C CYS A 337 9.15 -16.07 4.01
N TYR A 338 8.84 -16.42 5.25
CA TYR A 338 8.68 -15.44 6.32
C TYR A 338 9.98 -14.65 6.51
N ASP A 339 9.85 -13.35 6.78
CA ASP A 339 10.97 -12.56 7.26
C ASP A 339 11.09 -12.68 8.79
N GLU A 340 12.23 -13.18 9.27
CA GLU A 340 12.49 -13.41 10.70
C GLU A 340 12.35 -12.12 11.54
N GLU A 341 12.86 -11.00 11.04
CA GLU A 341 12.81 -9.73 11.76
C GLU A 341 11.39 -9.21 11.82
N TRP A 342 10.64 -9.29 10.72
CA TRP A 342 9.24 -8.92 10.68
C TRP A 342 8.40 -9.73 11.67
N LEU A 343 8.58 -11.05 11.71
CA LEU A 343 7.90 -11.91 12.68
C LEU A 343 8.23 -11.51 14.13
N ALA A 344 9.47 -11.12 14.40
CA ALA A 344 9.88 -10.65 15.71
C ALA A 344 9.28 -9.27 16.04
N VAL A 345 9.16 -8.37 15.06
CA VAL A 345 8.43 -7.09 15.19
C VAL A 345 6.95 -7.36 15.50
N LEU A 346 6.29 -8.26 14.77
CA LEU A 346 4.90 -8.63 15.03
C LEU A 346 4.72 -9.14 16.46
N ARG A 347 5.61 -10.03 16.92
CA ARG A 347 5.58 -10.53 18.30
C ARG A 347 5.81 -9.42 19.33
N GLY A 348 6.79 -8.56 19.12
CA GLY A 348 7.10 -7.45 20.02
C GLY A 348 6.00 -6.38 20.09
N THR A 349 5.22 -6.22 19.02
CA THR A 349 4.20 -5.17 18.87
C THR A 349 2.76 -5.68 18.84
N HIS A 350 2.53 -6.97 19.13
CA HIS A 350 1.21 -7.58 19.10
C HIS A 350 0.20 -6.88 20.01
N HIS A 351 0.66 -6.43 21.18
CA HIS A 351 -0.12 -5.69 22.18
C HIS A 351 -0.49 -4.26 21.74
N LEU A 352 0.07 -3.76 20.65
CA LEU A 352 -0.23 -2.44 20.08
C LEU A 352 -1.36 -2.49 19.05
N THR A 353 -1.82 -3.66 18.63
CA THR A 353 -3.01 -3.76 17.77
C THR A 353 -4.20 -3.11 18.47
N ASN A 354 -4.74 -2.06 17.86
CA ASN A 354 -5.83 -1.28 18.40
C ASN A 354 -7.07 -1.46 17.52
N LEU A 355 -8.13 -2.03 18.07
CA LEU A 355 -9.44 -2.17 17.40
C LEU A 355 -10.46 -1.12 17.86
N ARG A 356 -10.03 -0.09 18.62
CA ARG A 356 -10.93 0.94 19.15
C ARG A 356 -10.84 2.20 18.31
N PHE A 357 -11.94 2.96 18.26
CA PHE A 357 -11.98 4.24 17.55
C PHE A 357 -10.94 5.24 18.08
N LYS A 358 -10.64 5.19 19.38
CA LYS A 358 -9.72 6.13 20.03
C LYS A 358 -8.26 5.76 19.74
N HIS A 359 -7.45 6.80 19.55
CA HIS A 359 -6.00 6.68 19.46
C HIS A 359 -5.40 6.09 20.74
N GLN A 360 -4.48 5.15 20.58
CA GLN A 360 -3.62 4.61 21.61
C GLN A 360 -2.18 5.04 21.32
N ALA A 361 -1.60 5.83 22.23
CA ALA A 361 -0.25 6.36 22.03
C ALA A 361 0.78 5.24 21.82
N LEU A 362 1.56 5.36 20.75
CA LEU A 362 2.61 4.42 20.39
C LEU A 362 3.94 4.76 21.09
N PRO A 363 4.75 3.75 21.46
CA PRO A 363 6.04 4.00 22.10
C PRO A 363 7.01 4.73 21.16
N GLY A 364 7.41 5.95 21.49
CA GLY A 364 8.58 6.58 20.88
C GLY A 364 8.47 6.94 19.40
N MET A 365 7.28 7.31 18.89
CA MET A 365 7.04 7.72 17.48
C MET A 365 7.94 8.87 16.95
N GLY A 366 8.73 9.51 17.82
CA GLY A 366 9.58 10.65 17.48
C GLY A 366 11.08 10.37 17.35
N GLN A 367 11.63 9.25 17.85
CA GLN A 367 13.08 9.00 17.83
C GLN A 367 13.44 7.53 18.09
N LEU A 368 14.28 7.00 17.19
CA LEU A 368 14.88 5.65 17.11
C LEU A 368 13.98 4.52 16.59
N ARG A 369 14.30 4.06 15.36
CA ARG A 369 13.99 2.71 14.89
C ARG A 369 14.69 1.72 15.84
N SER A 370 13.99 1.28 16.88
CA SER A 370 14.60 0.52 18.00
C SER A 370 14.93 -0.93 17.64
N GLY A 371 14.34 -1.44 16.55
CA GLY A 371 14.52 -2.82 16.13
C GLY A 371 13.57 -3.78 16.83
N ALA A 372 13.52 -5.01 16.32
CA ALA A 372 12.93 -6.12 17.05
C ALA A 372 13.74 -6.42 18.33
N ARG A 373 13.05 -6.79 19.41
CA ARG A 373 13.73 -7.16 20.66
C ARG A 373 14.56 -8.43 20.44
N PRO A 374 15.79 -8.54 20.97
CA PRO A 374 16.61 -9.74 20.80
C PRO A 374 15.92 -11.04 21.26
N ALA A 375 15.11 -10.97 22.32
CA ALA A 375 14.36 -12.12 22.81
C ALA A 375 13.27 -12.59 21.82
N ASP A 376 12.62 -11.67 21.07
CA ASP A 376 11.63 -12.04 20.06
C ASP A 376 12.30 -12.64 18.83
N LEU A 377 13.45 -12.08 18.40
CA LEU A 377 14.25 -12.65 17.31
C LEU A 377 14.68 -14.08 17.62
N GLU A 378 15.20 -14.31 18.83
CA GLU A 378 15.61 -15.65 19.25
C GLU A 378 14.43 -16.62 19.31
N PHE A 379 13.28 -16.18 19.85
CA PHE A 379 12.07 -16.99 19.84
C PHE A 379 11.65 -17.38 18.41
N VAL A 380 11.61 -16.42 17.49
CA VAL A 380 11.22 -16.65 16.10
C VAL A 380 12.18 -17.61 15.41
N ARG A 381 13.50 -17.45 15.60
CA ARG A 381 14.50 -18.40 15.07
C ARG A 381 14.22 -19.82 15.51
N GLN A 382 13.99 -20.02 16.80
CA GLN A 382 13.69 -21.34 17.36
C GLN A 382 12.37 -21.90 16.81
N ALA A 383 11.32 -21.07 16.71
CA ALA A 383 10.04 -21.47 16.15
C ALA A 383 10.14 -21.87 14.66
N LEU A 384 10.87 -21.09 13.86
CA LEU A 384 11.13 -21.39 12.45
C LEU A 384 12.01 -22.64 12.28
N ALA A 385 13.02 -22.84 13.13
CA ALA A 385 13.83 -24.05 13.12
C ALA A 385 13.01 -25.30 13.48
N ALA A 386 12.17 -25.22 14.54
CA ALA A 386 11.34 -26.33 15.00
C ALA A 386 10.31 -26.79 13.95
N ARG A 387 9.83 -25.89 13.09
CA ARG A 387 8.91 -26.23 11.99
C ARG A 387 9.60 -26.67 10.69
N GLY A 388 10.95 -26.64 10.64
CA GLY A 388 11.72 -27.04 9.46
C GLY A 388 12.06 -25.92 8.46
N GLY A 389 11.97 -24.65 8.85
CA GLY A 389 12.45 -23.52 8.06
C GLY A 389 11.50 -22.33 7.98
N ALA A 390 11.92 -21.32 7.21
CA ALA A 390 11.18 -20.06 7.02
C ALA A 390 10.17 -20.08 5.86
N ALA A 391 10.11 -21.16 5.07
CA ALA A 391 9.16 -21.28 3.96
C ALA A 391 7.72 -21.06 4.44
N ILE A 392 6.98 -20.18 3.76
CA ILE A 392 5.57 -19.97 4.07
C ILE A 392 4.82 -21.25 3.66
N PRO A 393 4.08 -21.90 4.58
CA PRO A 393 3.37 -23.13 4.27
C PRO A 393 2.29 -22.87 3.21
N HIS A 394 2.13 -23.76 2.23
CA HIS A 394 1.01 -23.73 1.29
C HIS A 394 -0.26 -24.28 1.97
N ASN A 395 -0.84 -23.51 2.88
CA ASN A 395 -1.98 -23.89 3.72
C ASN A 395 -3.26 -23.08 3.43
N PHE A 396 -3.44 -22.65 2.17
CA PHE A 396 -4.66 -21.99 1.72
C PHE A 396 -5.90 -22.81 2.12
N THR A 397 -6.91 -22.11 2.64
CA THR A 397 -8.19 -22.71 3.02
C THR A 397 -9.33 -21.82 2.55
N VAL A 398 -10.38 -22.43 1.99
CA VAL A 398 -11.62 -21.74 1.62
C VAL A 398 -12.38 -21.36 2.90
N THR A 399 -12.47 -20.05 3.18
CA THR A 399 -13.19 -19.45 4.32
C THR A 399 -14.59 -18.93 3.99
N ALA A 400 -14.96 -18.81 2.70
CA ALA A 400 -16.30 -18.43 2.26
C ALA A 400 -16.72 -19.20 1.00
N PRO A 401 -18.02 -19.41 0.72
CA PRO A 401 -18.45 -20.05 -0.52
C PRO A 401 -17.99 -19.24 -1.74
N PRO A 402 -17.37 -19.84 -2.76
CA PRO A 402 -17.01 -19.12 -3.98
C PRO A 402 -18.25 -18.68 -4.76
N TYR A 403 -18.10 -17.65 -5.58
CA TYR A 403 -19.11 -17.28 -6.57
C TYR A 403 -19.38 -18.43 -7.53
N ASP A 404 -20.66 -18.70 -7.78
CA ASP A 404 -21.11 -19.65 -8.79
C ASP A 404 -21.93 -18.90 -9.86
N PRO A 405 -21.41 -18.73 -11.09
CA PRO A 405 -22.14 -18.06 -12.16
C PRO A 405 -23.38 -18.86 -12.62
N ALA A 406 -23.47 -20.15 -12.33
CA ALA A 406 -24.63 -20.99 -12.68
C ALA A 406 -25.78 -20.86 -11.68
N ALA A 407 -25.54 -20.34 -10.47
CA ALA A 407 -26.55 -20.22 -9.40
C ALA A 407 -27.61 -19.13 -9.65
N GLY A 408 -27.53 -18.40 -10.77
CA GLY A 408 -28.44 -17.31 -11.13
C GLY A 408 -28.12 -15.98 -10.44
N GLN A 409 -28.88 -14.93 -10.79
CA GLN A 409 -28.65 -13.59 -10.22
C GLN A 409 -29.25 -13.49 -8.80
N ARG A 410 -28.39 -13.58 -7.78
CA ARG A 410 -28.72 -13.16 -6.41
C ARG A 410 -28.08 -11.81 -6.12
N LYS A 411 -28.68 -11.01 -5.23
CA LYS A 411 -28.00 -9.87 -4.63
C LYS A 411 -27.07 -10.37 -3.52
N GLY A 412 -25.89 -9.76 -3.40
CA GLY A 412 -25.01 -9.96 -2.26
C GLY A 412 -25.67 -9.55 -0.94
N ARG A 413 -25.20 -10.13 0.15
CA ARG A 413 -25.55 -9.74 1.51
C ARG A 413 -24.28 -9.58 2.31
N MET A 414 -24.03 -8.37 2.78
CA MET A 414 -22.85 -8.08 3.58
C MET A 414 -22.74 -9.07 4.77
N PRO A 415 -21.58 -9.71 4.96
CA PRO A 415 -21.36 -10.60 6.07
C PRO A 415 -21.58 -9.92 7.42
N GLN A 416 -21.90 -10.70 8.44
CA GLN A 416 -22.27 -10.18 9.77
C GLN A 416 -21.11 -10.25 10.79
N ARG A 417 -20.02 -10.93 10.43
CA ARG A 417 -18.82 -11.09 11.26
C ARG A 417 -17.62 -11.37 10.36
N HIS A 418 -16.44 -11.10 10.90
CA HIS A 418 -15.19 -11.56 10.31
C HIS A 418 -15.00 -13.04 10.59
N GLU A 419 -14.52 -13.78 9.59
CA GLU A 419 -14.10 -15.16 9.78
C GLU A 419 -12.69 -15.19 10.37
N ARG A 420 -12.43 -16.11 11.31
CA ARG A 420 -11.07 -16.32 11.82
C ARG A 420 -10.32 -17.22 10.85
N ASN A 421 -9.44 -16.63 10.02
CA ASN A 421 -8.72 -17.39 9.02
C ASN A 421 -7.76 -18.42 9.67
N PRO A 422 -7.80 -19.70 9.28
CA PRO A 422 -6.88 -20.71 9.80
C PRO A 422 -5.40 -20.37 9.62
N GLN A 423 -5.05 -19.63 8.57
CA GLN A 423 -3.66 -19.21 8.32
C GLN A 423 -3.20 -18.17 9.34
N THR A 424 -4.05 -17.19 9.63
CA THR A 424 -3.81 -16.17 10.66
C THR A 424 -3.68 -16.81 12.04
N VAL A 425 -4.57 -17.76 12.36
CA VAL A 425 -4.49 -18.53 13.61
C VAL A 425 -3.16 -19.28 13.71
N ALA A 426 -2.79 -20.03 12.67
CA ALA A 426 -1.53 -20.79 12.65
C ALA A 426 -0.28 -19.90 12.75
N LEU A 427 -0.30 -18.70 12.17
CA LEU A 427 0.79 -17.74 12.30
C LEU A 427 0.90 -17.21 13.74
N LEU A 428 -0.23 -16.86 14.38
CA LEU A 428 -0.21 -16.38 15.76
C LEU A 428 0.19 -17.50 16.73
N GLU A 429 -0.23 -18.74 16.49
CA GLU A 429 0.21 -19.92 17.24
C GLU A 429 1.72 -20.16 17.10
N LEU A 430 2.28 -20.07 15.87
CA LEU A 430 3.72 -20.12 15.63
C LEU A 430 4.47 -19.06 16.45
N LEU A 431 3.90 -17.87 16.52
CA LEU A 431 4.45 -16.76 17.27
C LEU A 431 4.14 -16.83 18.77
N GLY A 432 3.40 -17.82 19.27
CA GLY A 432 3.00 -17.92 20.67
C GLY A 432 2.16 -16.73 21.14
N LEU A 433 1.23 -16.27 20.29
CA LEU A 433 0.38 -15.10 20.50
C LEU A 433 -1.10 -15.50 20.45
N PRO A 434 -1.98 -14.83 21.23
CA PRO A 434 -3.42 -15.00 21.09
C PRO A 434 -3.95 -14.36 19.81
N TYR A 435 -5.15 -14.75 19.40
CA TYR A 435 -5.89 -14.05 18.34
C TYR A 435 -6.35 -12.66 18.83
N ASN A 436 -6.19 -11.62 18.01
CA ASN A 436 -6.45 -10.23 18.43
C ASN A 436 -7.21 -9.38 17.38
N LEU A 437 -7.96 -10.01 16.47
CA LEU A 437 -8.72 -9.33 15.40
C LEU A 437 -10.24 -9.42 15.59
N ASP A 438 -10.72 -9.83 16.77
CA ASP A 438 -12.16 -9.91 17.04
C ASP A 438 -12.71 -8.61 17.62
N HIS A 439 -13.62 -7.98 16.89
CA HIS A 439 -14.39 -6.84 17.42
C HIS A 439 -15.49 -7.25 18.41
N SER A 440 -15.74 -8.55 18.61
CA SER A 440 -16.78 -9.03 19.53
C SER A 440 -16.50 -8.68 20.99
N GLU A 441 -15.22 -8.61 21.40
CA GLU A 441 -14.83 -8.21 22.76
C GLU A 441 -15.10 -6.71 23.03
N LEU A 442 -15.27 -5.90 21.98
CA LEU A 442 -15.64 -4.49 22.09
C LEU A 442 -17.16 -4.28 22.20
N ARG A 443 -17.96 -5.27 21.76
CA ARG A 443 -19.44 -5.20 21.73
C ARG A 443 -20.12 -5.65 23.04
N GLY A 444 -19.40 -5.85 24.14
CA GLY A 444 -20.07 -6.11 25.42
C GLY A 444 -19.21 -6.29 26.67
N GLY A 445 -19.18 -5.27 27.52
CA GLY A 445 -19.55 -5.52 28.93
C GLY A 445 -21.06 -5.84 29.00
N PRO A 446 -21.55 -6.58 30.00
CA PRO A 446 -22.93 -7.05 30.01
C PRO A 446 -23.91 -5.85 30.14
N GLY A 447 -24.73 -5.61 29.11
CA GLY A 447 -26.00 -4.89 29.23
C GLY A 447 -26.05 -3.37 29.00
N GLY A 448 -25.46 -2.85 27.91
CA GLY A 448 -25.71 -1.46 27.46
C GLY A 448 -26.51 -1.42 26.15
N PRO A 449 -27.61 -0.65 26.03
CA PRO A 449 -28.32 -0.49 24.76
C PRO A 449 -27.47 0.32 23.76
N PRO A 450 -27.73 0.18 22.44
CA PRO A 450 -26.98 0.90 21.41
C PRO A 450 -27.16 2.43 21.58
N PRO A 451 -26.09 3.23 21.42
CA PRO A 451 -26.21 4.69 21.48
C PRO A 451 -26.82 5.17 20.17
N GLY A 452 -28.05 5.67 20.21
CA GLY A 452 -28.70 6.29 19.04
C GLY A 452 -30.20 6.08 18.95
N ALA A 453 -30.94 6.46 19.98
CA ALA A 453 -32.38 6.73 19.85
C ALA A 453 -32.76 7.84 20.83
N GLY A 454 -32.45 9.09 20.45
CA GLY A 454 -33.01 10.28 21.09
C GLY A 454 -34.51 10.34 20.80
N GLY A 455 -35.30 10.48 21.87
CA GLY A 455 -36.73 10.20 21.88
C GLY A 455 -37.61 11.26 21.21
N GLY A 456 -38.67 10.78 20.57
CA GLY A 456 -39.90 11.51 20.33
C GLY A 456 -41.06 10.74 20.98
N GLY A 457 -41.51 11.19 22.14
CA GLY A 457 -42.67 10.60 22.81
C GLY A 457 -43.97 10.96 22.09
N SER A 458 -44.88 10.00 21.96
CA SER A 458 -46.32 10.28 21.98
C SER A 458 -47.11 9.03 22.39
N GLY A 459 -48.20 9.31 23.11
CA GLY A 459 -48.92 8.38 23.97
C GLY A 459 -49.66 7.23 23.29
N GLU A 460 -49.95 6.25 24.14
CA GLU A 460 -50.92 5.17 23.98
C GLU A 460 -52.17 5.54 23.16
N ARG A 461 -52.60 4.60 22.31
CA ARG A 461 -53.94 3.98 22.43
C ARG A 461 -54.08 2.75 21.52
N ALA A 462 -54.41 1.63 22.15
CA ALA A 462 -54.90 0.42 21.52
C ALA A 462 -56.25 0.64 20.83
N ARG A 463 -56.51 -0.08 19.72
CA ARG A 463 -57.83 -0.59 19.34
C ARG A 463 -57.74 -1.65 18.23
N GLU A 464 -58.39 -2.77 18.51
CA GLU A 464 -58.73 -3.88 17.61
C GLU A 464 -59.78 -3.49 16.54
N GLY A 465 -59.87 -4.34 15.51
CA GLY A 465 -60.94 -4.41 14.49
C GLY A 465 -60.33 -4.34 13.09
N GLY A 466 -60.32 -5.37 12.24
CA GLY A 466 -61.42 -6.26 11.86
C GLY A 466 -61.95 -5.80 10.50
N GLY A 467 -61.79 -6.58 9.42
CA GLY A 467 -62.39 -6.25 8.12
C GLY A 467 -61.74 -6.92 6.92
N ALA A 468 -62.54 -7.65 6.15
CA ALA A 468 -62.12 -8.55 5.09
C ALA A 468 -62.36 -7.99 3.67
N ARG A 469 -61.79 -8.70 2.67
CA ARG A 469 -62.24 -8.90 1.26
C ARG A 469 -62.07 -7.76 0.23
N ASN A 470 -61.26 -8.04 -0.80
CA ASN A 470 -61.66 -8.28 -2.22
C ASN A 470 -60.37 -8.44 -3.05
N ILE A 471 -60.07 -9.59 -3.67
CA ILE A 471 -60.59 -10.18 -4.94
C ILE A 471 -60.52 -9.20 -6.12
N GLY A 472 -59.58 -9.49 -7.03
CA GLY A 472 -59.50 -8.94 -8.38
C GLY A 472 -58.46 -9.70 -9.20
N ARG A 473 -58.94 -10.73 -9.92
CA ARG A 473 -58.21 -11.67 -10.79
C ARG A 473 -58.56 -11.34 -12.24
N ILE A 474 -57.58 -11.16 -13.14
CA ILE A 474 -57.69 -11.31 -14.62
C ILE A 474 -56.26 -11.64 -15.12
N ASP A 475 -55.88 -12.90 -15.34
CA ASP A 475 -56.02 -13.80 -16.52
C ASP A 475 -54.92 -13.68 -17.59
N PHE A 476 -54.39 -14.86 -17.95
CA PHE A 476 -53.29 -15.17 -18.86
C PHE A 476 -53.80 -15.55 -20.26
N GLY A 477 -52.98 -15.26 -21.28
CA GLY A 477 -53.01 -15.90 -22.61
C GLY A 477 -52.44 -14.97 -23.69
N GLY A 478 -51.53 -15.35 -24.60
CA GLY A 478 -50.86 -16.61 -24.88
C GLY A 478 -50.02 -16.47 -26.16
N ALA A 479 -49.31 -17.55 -26.49
CA ALA A 479 -48.75 -17.95 -27.79
C ALA A 479 -47.44 -17.32 -28.31
N ALA A 480 -46.63 -18.24 -28.87
CA ALA A 480 -45.25 -18.13 -29.31
C ALA A 480 -45.09 -17.67 -30.77
N SER A 481 -43.89 -17.17 -31.12
CA SER A 481 -43.26 -17.43 -32.42
C SER A 481 -41.73 -17.19 -32.37
N ARG A 482 -41.00 -17.94 -33.21
CA ARG A 482 -39.53 -18.04 -33.32
C ARG A 482 -39.01 -17.20 -34.52
N ALA A 483 -37.90 -16.48 -34.29
CA ALA A 483 -36.77 -16.10 -35.20
C ALA A 483 -37.06 -15.23 -36.48
N PRO A 484 -36.08 -14.51 -37.09
CA PRO A 484 -34.61 -14.60 -36.95
C PRO A 484 -33.84 -13.26 -36.79
N LEU A 485 -32.51 -13.41 -36.61
CA LEU A 485 -31.44 -12.41 -36.56
C LEU A 485 -31.39 -11.49 -37.81
N THR A 486 -31.23 -10.18 -37.59
CA THR A 486 -30.77 -9.22 -38.61
C THR A 486 -29.65 -8.33 -38.05
N LEU A 487 -28.52 -8.32 -38.78
CA LEU A 487 -27.36 -7.45 -38.57
C LEU A 487 -27.73 -6.02 -38.97
N ALA A 488 -27.55 -5.05 -38.08
CA ALA A 488 -27.64 -3.62 -38.38
C ALA A 488 -26.23 -2.98 -38.50
N PRO A 489 -26.06 -1.93 -39.32
CA PRO A 489 -24.78 -1.52 -39.88
C PRO A 489 -23.91 -0.67 -38.92
N ARG A 490 -22.59 -0.70 -39.17
CA ARG A 490 -21.56 0.11 -38.51
C ARG A 490 -21.81 1.61 -38.69
N VAL A 491 -21.82 2.35 -37.58
CA VAL A 491 -21.77 3.83 -37.53
C VAL A 491 -20.34 4.24 -37.16
N PRO A 492 -19.76 5.31 -37.75
CA PRO A 492 -18.38 5.71 -37.49
C PRO A 492 -18.22 6.27 -36.07
N ALA A 493 -17.10 5.94 -35.42
CA ALA A 493 -16.74 6.42 -34.10
C ALA A 493 -16.46 7.94 -34.14
N VAL A 494 -17.36 8.73 -33.56
CA VAL A 494 -17.08 10.07 -33.08
C VAL A 494 -16.63 9.90 -31.62
N ALA A 495 -15.42 10.36 -31.31
CA ALA A 495 -14.82 10.29 -29.99
C ALA A 495 -15.72 11.02 -28.97
N ALA A 496 -16.45 10.24 -28.17
CA ALA A 496 -17.09 10.74 -26.97
C ALA A 496 -16.03 10.89 -25.87
N PRO A 497 -16.09 11.94 -25.05
CA PRO A 497 -15.20 12.08 -23.89
C PRO A 497 -15.40 10.88 -22.96
N ASN A 498 -14.29 10.28 -22.53
CA ASN A 498 -14.21 9.06 -21.74
C ASN A 498 -14.72 9.31 -20.30
N PRO A 499 -15.84 8.71 -19.86
CA PRO A 499 -16.42 8.95 -18.53
C PRO A 499 -15.75 8.12 -17.41
N GLU A 500 -14.55 7.57 -17.63
CA GLU A 500 -13.85 6.66 -16.69
C GLU A 500 -12.60 7.27 -16.00
N GLU A 501 -12.38 8.57 -16.15
CA GLU A 501 -11.58 9.31 -15.16
C GLU A 501 -12.50 9.62 -13.98
N ILE A 502 -12.64 8.63 -13.10
CA ILE A 502 -13.16 8.87 -11.76
C ILE A 502 -12.16 9.82 -11.12
N ASP A 503 -12.64 11.01 -10.78
CA ASP A 503 -11.91 11.93 -9.93
C ASP A 503 -11.74 11.24 -8.59
N LEU A 504 -10.50 10.90 -8.24
CA LEU A 504 -10.17 9.96 -7.15
C LEU A 504 -10.57 10.50 -5.77
N ASP A 505 -10.95 11.78 -5.70
CA ASP A 505 -11.35 12.48 -4.47
C ASP A 505 -12.79 13.06 -4.52
N LEU A 506 -13.51 13.04 -5.66
CA LEU A 506 -14.88 13.60 -5.71
C LEU A 506 -15.95 12.76 -5.00
N ASP A 507 -15.66 11.52 -4.62
CA ASP A 507 -16.55 10.75 -3.75
C ASP A 507 -16.46 11.20 -2.27
N ASP A 508 -15.50 12.05 -1.91
CA ASP A 508 -15.26 12.52 -0.53
C ASP A 508 -15.61 14.03 -0.30
N GLU A 509 -15.65 14.88 -1.34
CA GLU A 509 -15.94 16.32 -1.18
C GLU A 509 -17.44 16.67 -0.99
N GLU A 510 -18.38 15.78 -1.33
CA GLU A 510 -19.82 16.09 -1.25
C GLU A 510 -20.36 16.21 0.20
N GLU A 511 -19.63 15.77 1.24
CA GLU A 511 -20.06 15.91 2.65
C GLU A 511 -19.45 17.12 3.39
N GLU A 512 -18.34 17.71 2.92
CA GLU A 512 -17.70 18.88 3.56
C GLU A 512 -18.60 20.13 3.53
N ALA A 513 -19.59 20.19 2.64
CA ALA A 513 -20.51 21.33 2.50
C ALA A 513 -21.77 21.27 3.38
N ALA A 514 -22.06 20.17 4.09
CA ALA A 514 -23.33 19.97 4.80
C ALA A 514 -23.21 20.03 6.34
N GLY A 515 -22.04 20.36 6.88
CA GLY A 515 -21.71 20.28 8.30
C GLY A 515 -21.51 21.61 9.05
N GLY A 516 -22.13 22.71 8.61
CA GLY A 516 -21.96 24.01 9.26
C GLY A 516 -23.22 24.86 9.27
N ASP A 517 -24.02 24.77 10.34
CA ASP A 517 -24.39 25.96 11.13
C ASP A 517 -25.24 25.60 12.36
N GLU A 518 -24.80 26.07 13.53
CA GLU A 518 -25.56 26.95 14.44
C GLU A 518 -24.98 26.88 15.87
N ALA A 519 -24.22 27.91 16.27
CA ALA A 519 -24.37 28.51 17.60
C ALA A 519 -23.66 29.88 17.71
N ALA A 520 -24.52 30.90 17.87
CA ALA A 520 -24.34 32.12 18.67
C ALA A 520 -23.69 33.37 18.04
N ALA A 521 -24.58 34.32 17.73
CA ALA A 521 -24.36 35.73 17.50
C ALA A 521 -23.93 36.53 18.75
N ALA A 522 -23.19 37.64 18.55
CA ALA A 522 -23.55 38.99 19.02
C ALA A 522 -22.52 40.08 18.63
N ALA A 523 -23.06 41.22 18.17
CA ALA A 523 -22.47 42.57 18.02
C ALA A 523 -21.47 42.79 16.86
N GLY A 524 -21.59 43.81 16.02
CA GLY A 524 -22.52 44.93 15.93
C GLY A 524 -22.05 45.94 14.86
N ALA A 525 -23.02 46.55 14.19
CA ALA A 525 -23.01 47.87 13.55
C ALA A 525 -21.96 48.21 12.45
N GLY A 526 -22.48 48.41 11.23
CA GLY A 526 -22.40 49.72 10.57
C GLY A 526 -21.54 49.79 9.31
N GLY A 527 -22.16 50.23 8.21
CA GLY A 527 -21.43 50.86 7.09
C GLY A 527 -21.89 50.45 5.70
N GLU A 528 -23.03 50.97 5.25
CA GLU A 528 -23.37 51.08 3.84
C GLU A 528 -22.32 51.92 3.09
N ARG A 529 -22.00 51.54 1.85
CA ARG A 529 -21.96 52.48 0.71
C ARG A 529 -21.87 51.78 -0.65
N GLU A 530 -22.59 52.40 -1.57
CA GLU A 530 -22.97 52.05 -2.93
C GLU A 530 -21.85 51.99 -3.98
N ALA A 531 -22.01 51.01 -4.89
CA ALA A 531 -22.12 51.09 -6.35
C ALA A 531 -21.30 52.09 -7.20
N ALA A 532 -20.62 51.53 -8.22
CA ALA A 532 -20.60 51.95 -9.64
C ALA A 532 -19.87 50.84 -10.45
N ARG A 533 -20.49 50.11 -11.41
CA ARG A 533 -20.62 50.39 -12.87
C ARG A 533 -19.27 50.75 -13.54
N ALA A 534 -18.89 50.33 -14.75
CA ALA A 534 -19.21 49.29 -15.74
C ALA A 534 -18.26 49.58 -16.94
N GLU A 535 -17.96 48.56 -17.77
CA GLU A 535 -17.48 48.63 -19.18
C GLU A 535 -16.04 49.13 -19.45
N GLU A 536 -15.13 48.23 -19.89
CA GLU A 536 -14.77 47.83 -21.29
C GLU A 536 -13.64 48.71 -21.88
N ASP A 537 -12.46 48.11 -22.13
CA ASP A 537 -11.77 48.21 -23.44
C ASP A 537 -10.56 47.26 -23.55
N GLU A 538 -10.19 46.98 -24.80
CA GLU A 538 -9.47 45.82 -25.34
C GLU A 538 -7.91 45.83 -25.25
N ASP A 539 -7.35 44.65 -25.56
CA ASP A 539 -6.07 44.37 -26.23
C ASP A 539 -4.70 44.67 -25.55
N ALA A 540 -4.06 43.60 -25.05
CA ALA A 540 -2.62 43.34 -25.25
C ALA A 540 -2.27 41.86 -24.94
N PRO A 541 -1.48 41.16 -25.78
CA PRO A 541 -1.01 39.81 -25.50
C PRO A 541 0.07 39.83 -24.38
N PRO A 542 0.12 38.84 -23.47
CA PRO A 542 1.23 38.76 -22.54
C PRO A 542 2.49 38.38 -23.32
N SER A 543 3.47 39.27 -23.25
CA SER A 543 4.82 39.08 -23.77
C SER A 543 5.47 37.83 -23.16
N ASP A 544 6.15 37.06 -24.02
CA ASP A 544 7.03 35.95 -23.66
C ASP A 544 8.11 36.42 -22.69
N GLY A 545 7.81 36.30 -21.40
CA GLY A 545 8.81 36.36 -20.34
C GLY A 545 9.48 35.01 -20.27
N GLU A 546 10.64 34.87 -20.92
CA GLU A 546 11.61 33.83 -20.61
C GLU A 546 12.06 34.03 -19.16
N GLY A 547 11.28 33.48 -18.23
CA GLY A 547 11.70 33.31 -16.85
C GLY A 547 12.78 32.23 -16.84
N GLU A 548 14.02 32.65 -16.62
CA GLU A 548 15.11 31.74 -16.26
C GLU A 548 14.60 30.82 -15.14
N GLY A 549 14.42 29.54 -15.46
CA GLY A 549 13.93 28.55 -14.52
C GLY A 549 14.80 28.56 -13.26
N GLY A 550 14.19 28.84 -12.11
CA GLY A 550 14.89 28.89 -10.84
C GLY A 550 15.60 27.57 -10.49
N PRO A 551 16.39 27.52 -9.40
CA PRO A 551 17.17 26.34 -9.00
C PRO A 551 16.33 25.05 -8.86
N GLU A 552 15.03 25.18 -8.57
CA GLU A 552 14.09 24.06 -8.51
C GLU A 552 13.75 23.47 -9.89
N ALA A 553 13.62 24.30 -10.92
CA ALA A 553 13.40 23.86 -12.30
C ALA A 553 14.63 23.14 -12.87
N ALA A 554 15.84 23.62 -12.54
CA ALA A 554 17.09 22.98 -12.92
C ALA A 554 17.27 21.61 -12.25
N ALA A 555 16.91 21.49 -10.96
CA ALA A 555 16.95 20.22 -10.22
C ALA A 555 15.95 19.20 -10.80
N ALA A 556 14.72 19.62 -11.11
CA ALA A 556 13.71 18.77 -11.73
C ALA A 556 14.13 18.29 -13.13
N ALA A 557 14.75 19.16 -13.93
CA ALA A 557 15.28 18.79 -15.25
C ALA A 557 16.42 17.76 -15.15
N ALA A 558 17.33 17.92 -14.18
CA ALA A 558 18.40 16.96 -13.93
C ALA A 558 17.87 15.60 -13.45
N ALA A 559 16.86 15.59 -12.58
CA ALA A 559 16.19 14.37 -12.14
C ALA A 559 15.50 13.65 -13.32
N ALA A 560 14.80 14.39 -14.17
CA ALA A 560 14.15 13.83 -15.37
C ALA A 560 15.16 13.20 -16.35
N ALA A 561 16.32 13.84 -16.56
CA ALA A 561 17.38 13.30 -17.40
C ALA A 561 17.96 12.00 -16.81
N ALA A 562 18.24 11.96 -15.51
CA ALA A 562 18.75 10.77 -14.83
C ALA A 562 17.75 9.59 -14.88
N VAL A 563 16.45 9.87 -14.74
CA VAL A 563 15.39 8.85 -14.90
C VAL A 563 15.36 8.29 -16.32
N ALA A 564 15.50 9.13 -17.34
CA ALA A 564 15.46 8.69 -18.74
C ALA A 564 16.62 7.75 -19.11
N GLU A 565 17.76 7.86 -18.43
CA GLU A 565 18.95 7.03 -18.66
C GLU A 565 18.94 5.70 -17.88
N ASP A 566 18.13 5.56 -16.83
CA ASP A 566 18.11 4.35 -16.01
C ASP A 566 17.40 3.19 -16.75
N PRO A 567 18.08 2.03 -16.95
CA PRO A 567 17.53 0.92 -17.70
C PRO A 567 16.27 0.31 -17.07
N MET A 568 16.03 0.51 -15.78
CA MET A 568 14.81 0.06 -15.08
C MET A 568 13.54 0.64 -15.69
N PHE A 569 13.57 1.88 -16.18
CA PHE A 569 12.38 2.60 -16.60
C PHE A 569 12.07 2.47 -18.08
N LYS A 570 12.87 1.69 -18.81
CA LYS A 570 12.65 1.43 -20.24
C LYS A 570 11.25 0.86 -20.47
N PRO A 571 10.50 1.39 -21.45
CA PRO A 571 9.20 0.85 -21.81
C PRO A 571 9.32 -0.63 -22.19
N ILE A 572 8.30 -1.40 -21.84
CA ILE A 572 8.09 -2.73 -22.36
C ILE A 572 7.03 -2.58 -23.45
N ASP A 573 7.30 -3.15 -24.61
CA ASP A 573 6.30 -3.25 -25.67
C ASP A 573 5.27 -4.30 -25.22
N LEU A 574 4.10 -3.90 -24.72
CA LEU A 574 3.10 -4.80 -24.13
C LEU A 574 2.14 -5.37 -25.17
#